data_AF-A0A354PF52-F1
#
_entry.id   AF-A0A354PF52-F1
#
_cell.length_a   1.000
_cell.length_b   1.000
_cell.length_c   1.000
_cell.angle_alpha   90.00
_cell.angle_beta   90.00
_cell.angle_gamma   90.00
#
_symmetry.space_group_name_H-M   'P 1'
#
loop_
_entity.id
_entity.type
_entity.pdbx_description
1 polymer ?
#
loop_
_entity_poly.entity_id
_entity_poly.type
_entity_poly.pdbx_seq_one_letter_code
_entity_poly.pdbx_strand_id
1 'polypeptide(L)'
;MPKHLWAGETRLKDRINPFILRRLKENVAQFLPKKIVISQKVELTSRQATLYKNVIESTQCKQMLDEVEKNGVKRAQPQILAAFTKLRTICNHPLLTVKDAVLSNAEVEHSGKLGLLQELMEEVVEGEHRTLLFCQSTQMLDIIQHWFARWSIRCLRLDGSTPPASRAELVDEFNNNHEHHAFLISTKAGGTGLNLTGADTVIFYDHDWNPANDNQAQDRAHRIGQTKPVTVYRLISQGTIEEKILERQVVKQTLADQIVGADEEGFKELTKEELISLFTLDELDD
;
A
#
# COMPACT_ATOMS: atom_id res chain seq x y z
N MET A 1 2.45 19.60 45.33
CA MET A 1 2.79 18.93 44.05
C MET A 1 3.91 17.93 44.29
N PRO A 2 3.74 16.62 44.08
CA PRO A 2 4.85 15.67 44.17
C PRO A 2 5.35 15.24 42.77
N LYS A 3 6.63 15.52 42.52
CA LYS A 3 7.44 15.22 41.32
C LYS A 3 7.83 13.72 41.20
N HIS A 4 6.90 12.77 41.37
CA HIS A 4 7.29 11.35 41.52
C HIS A 4 6.82 10.38 40.43
N LEU A 5 6.11 10.83 39.39
CA LEU A 5 5.56 9.93 38.34
C LEU A 5 6.45 9.77 37.09
N TRP A 6 7.54 10.53 36.95
CA TRP A 6 8.36 10.60 35.72
C TRP A 6 9.70 9.83 35.80
N ALA A 7 9.93 9.05 36.86
CA ALA A 7 11.19 8.33 37.06
C ALA A 7 11.14 6.83 36.64
N GLY A 8 9.93 6.30 36.37
CA GLY A 8 9.72 4.89 36.03
C GLY A 8 9.99 4.56 34.56
N GLU A 9 9.50 5.39 33.63
CA GLU A 9 9.62 5.15 32.18
C GLU A 9 11.06 5.27 31.68
N THR A 10 11.83 6.24 32.20
CA THR A 10 13.24 6.43 31.85
C THR A 10 14.09 5.24 32.32
N ARG A 11 13.79 4.71 33.53
CA ARG A 11 14.50 3.56 34.11
C ARG A 11 14.28 2.25 33.35
N LEU A 12 13.13 2.09 32.69
CA LEU A 12 12.87 0.92 31.86
C LEU A 12 13.65 1.04 30.55
N LYS A 13 13.55 2.20 29.85
CA LYS A 13 14.26 2.48 28.58
C LYS A 13 15.77 2.19 28.66
N ASP A 14 16.42 2.56 29.77
CA ASP A 14 17.86 2.35 29.96
C ASP A 14 18.26 0.88 30.16
N ARG A 15 17.37 0.01 30.68
CA ARG A 15 17.66 -1.43 30.91
C ARG A 15 17.44 -2.29 29.67
N ILE A 16 16.59 -1.85 28.73
CA ILE A 16 16.31 -2.57 27.46
C ILE A 16 17.23 -2.11 26.33
N ASN A 17 17.80 -0.90 26.41
CA ASN A 17 18.71 -0.35 25.40
C ASN A 17 19.90 -1.26 25.01
N PRO A 18 20.59 -1.97 25.93
CA PRO A 18 21.70 -2.85 25.54
C PRO A 18 21.26 -4.13 24.79
N PHE A 19 19.96 -4.45 24.73
CA PHE A 19 19.44 -5.62 24.00
C PHE A 19 18.61 -5.25 22.75
N ILE A 20 18.38 -3.95 22.50
CA ILE A 20 17.70 -3.47 21.29
C ILE A 20 18.77 -3.01 20.29
N LEU A 21 19.15 -3.88 19.36
CA LEU A 21 19.96 -3.54 18.19
C LEU A 21 19.09 -2.79 17.16
N ARG A 22 18.71 -1.55 17.48
CA ARG A 22 18.07 -0.64 16.52
C ARG A 22 19.16 0.14 15.78
N ARG A 23 19.69 -0.44 14.71
CA ARG A 23 20.46 0.33 13.74
C ARG A 23 19.47 1.13 12.89
N LEU A 24 19.48 2.46 13.00
CA LEU A 24 18.80 3.32 12.04
C LEU A 24 19.39 3.06 10.64
N LYS A 25 18.54 2.93 9.61
CA LYS A 25 18.97 2.71 8.22
C LYS A 25 20.02 3.72 7.76
N GLU A 26 19.96 4.94 8.28
CA GLU A 26 20.93 6.01 8.01
C GLU A 26 22.38 5.62 8.35
N ASN A 27 22.58 4.79 9.39
CA ASN A 27 23.92 4.32 9.77
C ASN A 27 24.44 3.18 8.89
N VAL A 28 23.61 2.61 8.00
CA VAL A 28 23.97 1.59 7.00
C VAL A 28 23.84 2.14 5.56
N ALA A 29 23.20 3.30 5.39
CA ALA A 29 22.92 3.96 4.12
C ALA A 29 24.19 4.41 3.36
N GLN A 30 25.35 4.42 4.01
CA GLN A 30 26.63 4.77 3.35
C GLN A 30 26.95 3.86 2.14
N PHE A 31 26.32 2.69 2.05
CA PHE A 31 26.54 1.72 0.96
C PHE A 31 25.31 1.43 0.11
N LEU A 32 24.19 2.13 0.32
CA LEU A 32 22.96 1.92 -0.44
C LEU A 32 22.73 3.07 -1.43
N PRO A 33 22.37 2.78 -2.69
CA PRO A 33 22.06 3.81 -3.67
C PRO A 33 20.82 4.63 -3.26
N LYS A 34 20.68 5.83 -3.85
CA LYS A 34 19.60 6.78 -3.54
C LYS A 34 18.23 6.11 -3.74
N LYS A 35 17.29 6.45 -2.85
CA LYS A 35 15.89 6.05 -2.94
C LYS A 35 15.02 7.27 -3.21
N ILE A 36 14.14 7.18 -4.20
CA ILE A 36 13.18 8.24 -4.56
C ILE A 36 11.78 7.67 -4.33
N VAL A 37 10.90 8.41 -3.65
CA VAL A 37 9.51 8.00 -3.42
C VAL A 37 8.60 9.02 -4.10
N ILE A 38 7.74 8.55 -5.00
CA ILE A 38 6.85 9.36 -5.84
C ILE A 38 5.42 8.89 -5.64
N SER A 39 4.56 9.81 -5.21
CA SER A 39 3.11 9.58 -5.14
C SER A 39 2.48 9.99 -6.47
N GLN A 40 1.97 9.02 -7.22
CA GLN A 40 1.25 9.26 -8.46
C GLN A 40 -0.26 9.26 -8.17
N LYS A 41 -0.87 10.42 -8.34
CA LYS A 41 -2.32 10.59 -8.19
C LYS A 41 -3.01 10.22 -9.50
N VAL A 42 -4.15 9.54 -9.40
CA VAL A 42 -4.95 9.16 -10.56
C VAL A 42 -6.43 9.33 -10.29
N GLU A 43 -7.15 9.86 -11.27
CA GLU A 43 -8.59 10.02 -11.17
C GLU A 43 -9.32 8.68 -11.27
N LEU A 44 -10.48 8.59 -10.62
CA LEU A 44 -11.39 7.46 -10.81
C LEU A 44 -12.03 7.54 -12.19
N THR A 45 -12.20 6.39 -12.87
CA THR A 45 -13.05 6.34 -14.07
C THR A 45 -14.50 6.66 -13.70
N SER A 46 -15.33 7.06 -14.69
CA SER A 46 -16.76 7.35 -14.43
C SER A 46 -17.50 6.17 -13.79
N ARG A 47 -17.14 4.92 -14.14
CA ARG A 47 -17.68 3.70 -13.52
C ARG A 47 -17.24 3.58 -12.07
N GLN A 48 -15.97 3.80 -11.78
CA GLN A 48 -15.44 3.79 -10.41
C GLN A 48 -16.09 4.89 -9.57
N ALA A 49 -16.15 6.12 -10.06
CA ALA A 49 -16.76 7.25 -9.36
C ALA A 49 -18.23 6.99 -9.01
N THR A 50 -19.00 6.45 -9.96
CA THR A 50 -20.41 6.06 -9.72
C THR A 50 -20.52 4.99 -8.64
N LEU A 51 -19.73 3.92 -8.72
CA LEU A 51 -19.73 2.86 -7.71
C LEU A 51 -19.30 3.37 -6.33
N TYR A 52 -18.29 4.23 -6.31
CA TYR A 52 -17.75 4.83 -5.10
C TYR A 52 -18.79 5.71 -4.40
N LYS A 53 -19.44 6.60 -5.15
CA LYS A 53 -20.56 7.43 -4.65
C LYS A 53 -21.70 6.59 -4.11
N ASN A 54 -22.11 5.53 -4.83
CA ASN A 54 -23.15 4.61 -4.38
C ASN A 54 -22.83 3.94 -3.04
N VAL A 55 -21.54 3.66 -2.74
CA VAL A 55 -21.14 3.12 -1.45
C VAL A 55 -21.27 4.15 -0.34
N ILE A 56 -20.82 5.39 -0.59
CA ILE A 56 -20.91 6.48 0.39
C ILE A 56 -22.37 6.82 0.71
N GLU A 57 -23.23 6.86 -0.31
CA GLU A 57 -24.65 7.20 -0.14
C GLU A 57 -25.52 6.02 0.36
N SER A 58 -24.93 4.83 0.44
CA SER A 58 -25.64 3.61 0.82
C SER A 58 -26.20 3.66 2.24
N THR A 59 -27.31 2.94 2.46
CA THR A 59 -27.91 2.80 3.79
C THR A 59 -26.94 2.19 4.79
N GLN A 60 -26.07 1.28 4.35
CA GLN A 60 -25.04 0.68 5.21
C GLN A 60 -24.03 1.72 5.70
N CYS A 61 -23.57 2.62 4.82
CA CYS A 61 -22.63 3.68 5.22
C CYS A 61 -23.30 4.70 6.16
N LYS A 62 -24.55 5.07 5.91
CA LYS A 62 -25.34 5.92 6.81
C LYS A 62 -25.51 5.29 8.20
N GLN A 63 -25.88 4.00 8.27
CA GLN A 63 -25.99 3.27 9.53
C GLN A 63 -24.66 3.16 10.28
N MET A 64 -23.55 3.00 9.56
CA MET A 64 -22.22 3.03 10.14
C MET A 64 -21.91 4.39 10.78
N LEU A 65 -22.19 5.50 10.09
CA LEU A 65 -21.99 6.84 10.62
C LEU A 65 -22.86 7.11 11.86
N ASP A 66 -24.12 6.67 11.84
CA ASP A 66 -25.02 6.74 13.00
C ASP A 66 -24.48 5.95 14.21
N GLU A 67 -23.89 4.76 13.97
CA GLU A 67 -23.30 3.93 15.03
C GLU A 67 -22.04 4.58 15.61
N VAL A 68 -21.19 5.18 14.77
CA VAL A 68 -20.04 5.99 15.20
C VAL A 68 -20.51 7.14 16.08
N GLU A 69 -21.60 7.80 15.69
CA GLU A 69 -22.16 8.92 16.43
C GLU A 69 -22.75 8.52 17.78
N LYS A 70 -23.52 7.43 17.83
CA LYS A 70 -24.23 6.98 19.03
C LYS A 70 -23.33 6.25 20.02
N ASN A 71 -22.48 5.36 19.51
CA ASN A 71 -21.76 4.38 20.33
C ASN A 71 -20.23 4.45 20.20
N GLY A 72 -19.72 5.36 19.36
CA GLY A 72 -18.30 5.60 19.17
C GLY A 72 -17.61 4.65 18.20
N VAL A 73 -16.42 5.04 17.77
CA VAL A 73 -15.61 4.39 16.72
C VAL A 73 -15.35 2.91 17.00
N LYS A 74 -15.01 2.56 18.25
CA LYS A 74 -14.68 1.17 18.62
C LYS A 74 -15.81 0.20 18.34
N ARG A 75 -17.07 0.62 18.54
CA ARG A 75 -18.24 -0.26 18.33
C ARG A 75 -18.63 -0.37 16.85
N ALA A 76 -18.40 0.69 16.07
CA ALA A 76 -18.61 0.72 14.63
C ALA A 76 -17.44 0.14 13.81
N GLN A 77 -16.34 -0.29 14.45
CA GLN A 77 -15.10 -0.70 13.78
C GLN A 77 -15.33 -1.76 12.68
N PRO A 78 -16.13 -2.82 12.88
CA PRO A 78 -16.38 -3.80 11.82
C PRO A 78 -17.04 -3.20 10.57
N GLN A 79 -18.03 -2.32 10.75
CA GLN A 79 -18.75 -1.65 9.67
C GLN A 79 -17.82 -0.67 8.92
N ILE A 80 -17.00 0.05 9.67
CA ILE A 80 -15.97 0.95 9.13
C ILE A 80 -15.00 0.17 8.24
N LEU A 81 -14.44 -0.95 8.73
CA LEU A 81 -13.51 -1.77 7.97
C LEU A 81 -14.16 -2.35 6.71
N ALA A 82 -15.44 -2.76 6.78
CA ALA A 82 -16.18 -3.24 5.62
C ALA A 82 -16.37 -2.14 4.55
N ALA A 83 -16.74 -0.93 4.97
CA ALA A 83 -16.90 0.21 4.06
C ALA A 83 -15.57 0.60 3.41
N PHE A 84 -14.49 0.73 4.19
CA PHE A 84 -13.14 0.98 3.66
C PHE A 84 -12.70 -0.08 2.66
N THR A 85 -12.89 -1.36 2.99
CA THR A 85 -12.53 -2.47 2.10
C THR A 85 -13.26 -2.31 0.77
N LYS A 86 -14.56 -2.02 0.79
CA LYS A 86 -15.36 -1.84 -0.43
C LYS A 86 -14.90 -0.65 -1.26
N LEU A 87 -14.62 0.50 -0.63
CA LEU A 87 -14.13 1.70 -1.31
C LEU A 87 -12.76 1.46 -1.95
N ARG A 88 -11.83 0.82 -1.23
CA ARG A 88 -10.51 0.45 -1.77
C ARG A 88 -10.60 -0.54 -2.92
N THR A 89 -11.49 -1.53 -2.82
CA THR A 89 -11.75 -2.48 -3.91
C THR A 89 -12.18 -1.74 -5.18
N ILE A 90 -13.04 -0.72 -5.06
CA ILE A 90 -13.46 0.11 -6.20
C ILE A 90 -12.28 0.92 -6.76
N CYS A 91 -11.46 1.55 -5.89
CA CYS A 91 -10.27 2.31 -6.30
C CYS A 91 -9.28 1.43 -7.08
N ASN A 92 -9.09 0.18 -6.65
CA ASN A 92 -8.23 -0.78 -7.33
C ASN A 92 -8.79 -1.20 -8.68
N HIS A 93 -10.02 -1.74 -8.70
CA HIS A 93 -10.69 -2.14 -9.93
C HIS A 93 -12.19 -2.49 -9.74
N PRO A 94 -13.13 -2.00 -10.56
CA PRO A 94 -14.56 -2.32 -10.46
C PRO A 94 -14.90 -3.81 -10.48
N LEU A 95 -14.22 -4.61 -11.30
CA LEU A 95 -14.43 -6.07 -11.37
C LEU A 95 -14.33 -6.78 -10.03
N LEU A 96 -13.49 -6.28 -9.11
CA LEU A 96 -13.32 -6.88 -7.80
C LEU A 96 -14.58 -6.76 -6.92
N THR A 97 -15.55 -5.94 -7.33
CA THR A 97 -16.85 -5.81 -6.65
C THR A 97 -17.90 -6.79 -7.19
N VAL A 98 -17.63 -7.43 -8.34
CA VAL A 98 -18.56 -8.34 -9.00
C VAL A 98 -18.23 -9.77 -8.57
N LYS A 99 -19.22 -10.49 -8.05
CA LYS A 99 -19.08 -11.91 -7.73
C LYS A 99 -18.96 -12.72 -9.02
N ASP A 100 -18.08 -13.71 -9.01
CA ASP A 100 -17.85 -14.63 -10.14
C ASP A 100 -17.53 -13.88 -11.45
N ALA A 101 -16.85 -12.74 -11.32
CA ALA A 101 -16.43 -11.92 -12.45
C ALA A 101 -15.59 -12.74 -13.44
N VAL A 102 -15.96 -12.68 -14.72
CA VAL A 102 -15.17 -13.26 -15.80
C VAL A 102 -14.14 -12.24 -16.25
N LEU A 103 -12.86 -12.63 -16.21
CA LEU A 103 -11.78 -11.80 -16.75
C LEU A 103 -11.92 -11.75 -18.27
N SER A 104 -12.31 -10.58 -18.78
CA SER A 104 -12.35 -10.28 -20.21
C SER A 104 -11.72 -8.92 -20.46
N ASN A 105 -11.17 -8.72 -21.66
CA ASN A 105 -10.45 -7.50 -22.00
C ASN A 105 -11.29 -6.23 -21.83
N ALA A 106 -12.57 -6.29 -22.19
CA ALA A 106 -13.49 -5.16 -22.05
C ALA A 106 -13.73 -4.80 -20.58
N GLU A 107 -13.86 -5.78 -19.69
CA GLU A 107 -14.11 -5.50 -18.28
C GLU A 107 -12.88 -4.97 -17.54
N VAL A 108 -11.67 -5.33 -17.97
CA VAL A 108 -10.40 -4.93 -17.32
C VAL A 108 -10.01 -3.47 -17.64
N GLU A 109 -10.55 -2.87 -18.69
CA GLU A 109 -10.22 -1.50 -19.11
C GLU A 109 -10.79 -0.38 -18.21
N HIS A 110 -11.50 -0.73 -17.13
CA HIS A 110 -12.29 0.24 -16.36
C HIS A 110 -11.66 0.66 -15.01
N SER A 111 -10.34 0.82 -14.94
CA SER A 111 -9.66 1.32 -13.73
C SER A 111 -8.61 2.38 -14.06
N GLY A 112 -8.70 3.55 -13.40
CA GLY A 112 -7.74 4.63 -13.56
C GLY A 112 -6.31 4.19 -13.19
N LYS A 113 -6.18 3.44 -12.08
CA LYS A 113 -4.88 2.89 -11.64
C LYS A 113 -4.28 1.90 -12.65
N LEU A 114 -5.09 1.12 -13.37
CA LEU A 114 -4.55 0.23 -14.42
C LEU A 114 -4.04 1.02 -15.62
N GLY A 115 -4.73 2.10 -16.01
CA GLY A 115 -4.27 3.01 -17.05
C GLY A 115 -2.92 3.63 -16.70
N LEU A 116 -2.83 4.23 -15.50
CA LEU A 116 -1.57 4.79 -15.00
C LEU A 116 -0.47 3.71 -14.86
N LEU A 117 -0.81 2.51 -14.40
CA LEU A 117 0.14 1.41 -14.32
C LEU A 117 0.69 1.04 -15.70
N GLN A 118 -0.14 1.07 -16.74
CA GLN A 118 0.31 0.81 -18.10
C GLN A 118 1.34 1.86 -18.55
N GLU A 119 1.02 3.15 -18.41
CA GLU A 119 1.92 4.25 -18.76
C GLU A 119 3.27 4.11 -18.03
N LEU A 120 3.24 3.85 -16.72
CA LEU A 120 4.45 3.63 -15.93
C LEU A 120 5.23 2.39 -16.39
N MET A 121 4.56 1.31 -16.73
CA MET A 121 5.23 0.08 -17.18
C MET A 121 5.82 0.23 -18.59
N GLU A 122 5.22 1.02 -19.47
CA GLU A 122 5.80 1.37 -20.78
C GLU A 122 7.13 2.11 -20.59
N GLU A 123 7.17 3.14 -19.75
CA GLU A 123 8.40 3.88 -19.43
C GLU A 123 9.47 2.99 -18.78
N VAL A 124 9.08 2.13 -17.84
CA VAL A 124 9.98 1.20 -17.16
C VAL A 124 10.58 0.20 -18.15
N VAL A 125 9.77 -0.36 -19.05
CA VAL A 125 10.23 -1.36 -20.02
C VAL A 125 11.14 -0.71 -21.07
N GLU A 126 10.78 0.47 -21.58
CA GLU A 126 11.63 1.25 -22.49
C GLU A 126 12.97 1.64 -21.86
N GLY A 127 12.96 1.96 -20.56
CA GLY A 127 14.16 2.25 -19.78
C GLY A 127 14.96 1.02 -19.33
N GLU A 128 14.58 -0.19 -19.74
CA GLU A 128 15.18 -1.47 -19.31
C GLU A 128 15.26 -1.64 -17.78
N HIS A 129 14.27 -1.06 -17.09
CA HIS A 129 14.09 -1.16 -15.65
C HIS A 129 13.30 -2.42 -15.28
N ARG A 130 13.47 -2.90 -14.04
CA ARG A 130 12.75 -4.08 -13.54
C ARG A 130 11.94 -3.72 -12.30
N THR A 131 10.70 -4.18 -12.28
CA THR A 131 9.70 -3.71 -11.31
C THR A 131 9.29 -4.79 -10.31
N LEU A 132 9.24 -4.43 -9.02
CA LEU A 132 8.43 -5.13 -8.03
C LEU A 132 7.08 -4.45 -7.91
N LEU A 133 5.99 -5.17 -8.20
CA LEU A 133 4.65 -4.65 -8.06
C LEU A 133 3.97 -5.29 -6.85
N PHE A 134 3.69 -4.47 -5.84
CA PHE A 134 2.99 -4.90 -4.64
C PHE A 134 1.50 -4.61 -4.72
N CYS A 135 0.70 -5.60 -4.33
CA CYS A 135 -0.74 -5.44 -4.14
C CYS A 135 -1.24 -6.22 -2.93
N GLN A 136 -2.25 -5.71 -2.23
CA GLN A 136 -2.87 -6.39 -1.09
C GLN A 136 -3.82 -7.52 -1.50
N SER A 137 -4.47 -7.40 -2.67
CA SER A 137 -5.46 -8.37 -3.17
C SER A 137 -4.84 -9.32 -4.20
N THR A 138 -4.93 -10.62 -3.96
CA THR A 138 -4.51 -11.63 -4.97
C THR A 138 -5.41 -11.60 -6.21
N GLN A 139 -6.69 -11.27 -6.06
CA GLN A 139 -7.60 -11.10 -7.20
C GLN A 139 -7.19 -9.92 -8.09
N MET A 140 -6.64 -8.86 -7.49
CA MET A 140 -6.09 -7.76 -8.27
C MET A 140 -4.82 -8.18 -9.00
N LEU A 141 -3.98 -9.04 -8.39
CA LEU A 141 -2.84 -9.63 -9.11
C LEU A 141 -3.28 -10.49 -10.30
N ASP A 142 -4.40 -11.21 -10.20
CA ASP A 142 -4.97 -11.95 -11.34
C ASP A 142 -5.33 -10.99 -12.49
N ILE A 143 -5.98 -9.86 -12.18
CA ILE A 143 -6.34 -8.82 -13.16
C ILE A 143 -5.08 -8.21 -13.79
N ILE A 144 -4.09 -7.82 -12.98
CA ILE A 144 -2.84 -7.22 -13.45
C ILE A 144 -2.06 -8.21 -14.33
N GLN A 145 -2.00 -9.48 -13.94
CA GLN A 145 -1.31 -10.50 -14.73
C GLN A 145 -1.98 -10.73 -16.09
N HIS A 146 -3.32 -10.76 -16.13
CA HIS A 146 -4.08 -10.81 -17.39
C HIS A 146 -3.83 -9.58 -18.25
N TRP A 147 -3.80 -8.39 -17.62
CA TRP A 147 -3.48 -7.13 -18.30
C TRP A 147 -2.07 -7.14 -18.89
N PHE A 148 -1.06 -7.52 -18.11
CA PHE A 148 0.34 -7.59 -18.55
C PHE A 148 0.54 -8.55 -19.72
N ALA A 149 -0.16 -9.70 -19.72
CA ALA A 149 -0.11 -10.64 -20.83
C ALA A 149 -0.58 -10.03 -22.16
N ARG A 150 -1.62 -9.17 -22.14
CA ARG A 150 -2.09 -8.45 -23.33
C ARG A 150 -1.05 -7.50 -23.90
N TRP A 151 -0.25 -6.87 -23.04
CA TRP A 151 0.79 -5.92 -23.41
C TRP A 151 2.18 -6.56 -23.57
N SER A 152 2.25 -7.90 -23.59
CA SER A 152 3.51 -8.66 -23.70
C SER A 152 4.53 -8.37 -22.57
N ILE A 153 4.04 -7.90 -21.42
CA ILE A 153 4.87 -7.67 -20.23
C ILE A 153 5.04 -9.01 -19.51
N ARG A 154 6.19 -9.65 -19.70
CA ARG A 154 6.56 -10.87 -18.96
C ARG A 154 6.69 -10.59 -17.47
N CYS A 155 6.00 -11.38 -16.64
CA CYS A 155 6.04 -11.23 -15.20
C CYS A 155 6.05 -12.57 -14.44
N LEU A 156 6.63 -12.53 -13.24
CA LEU A 156 6.55 -13.60 -12.24
C LEU A 156 5.57 -13.20 -11.15
N ARG A 157 5.09 -14.19 -10.38
CA ARG A 157 4.13 -13.94 -9.30
C ARG A 157 4.45 -14.72 -8.03
N LEU A 158 4.34 -14.05 -6.90
CA LEU A 158 4.48 -14.61 -5.57
C LEU A 158 3.32 -14.14 -4.69
N ASP A 159 2.52 -15.08 -4.23
CA ASP A 159 1.43 -14.81 -3.30
C ASP A 159 1.29 -15.91 -2.23
N GLY A 160 0.19 -15.86 -1.47
CA GLY A 160 -0.06 -16.82 -0.38
C GLY A 160 -0.26 -18.26 -0.84
N SER A 161 -0.59 -18.47 -2.12
CA SER A 161 -0.75 -19.81 -2.72
C SER A 161 0.59 -20.40 -3.19
N THR A 162 1.64 -19.58 -3.33
CA THR A 162 2.96 -20.02 -3.77
C THR A 162 3.62 -20.91 -2.69
N PRO A 163 3.92 -22.19 -2.99
CA PRO A 163 4.56 -23.10 -2.06
C PRO A 163 5.89 -22.54 -1.54
N PRO A 164 6.22 -22.68 -0.24
CA PRO A 164 7.48 -22.17 0.30
C PRO A 164 8.73 -22.64 -0.46
N ALA A 165 8.73 -23.89 -0.94
CA ALA A 165 9.86 -24.49 -1.66
C ALA A 165 10.17 -23.77 -3.00
N SER A 166 9.17 -23.29 -3.73
CA SER A 166 9.37 -22.65 -5.04
C SER A 166 9.65 -21.16 -4.95
N ARG A 167 9.53 -20.55 -3.76
CA ARG A 167 9.78 -19.10 -3.59
C ARG A 167 11.22 -18.73 -3.89
N ALA A 168 12.18 -19.55 -3.47
CA ALA A 168 13.59 -19.32 -3.75
C ALA A 168 13.87 -19.35 -5.27
N GLU A 169 13.31 -20.35 -5.97
CA GLU A 169 13.44 -20.50 -7.42
C GLU A 169 12.89 -19.28 -8.18
N LEU A 170 11.72 -18.76 -7.79
CA LEU A 170 11.14 -17.56 -8.42
C LEU A 170 11.99 -16.30 -8.16
N VAL A 171 12.59 -16.19 -6.99
CA VAL A 171 13.48 -15.07 -6.63
C VAL A 171 14.77 -15.14 -7.44
N ASP A 172 15.35 -16.32 -7.55
CA ASP A 172 16.57 -16.55 -8.33
C ASP A 172 16.31 -16.34 -9.82
N GLU A 173 15.19 -16.83 -10.33
CA GLU A 173 14.73 -16.59 -11.70
C GLU A 173 14.58 -15.09 -11.96
N PHE A 174 13.89 -14.34 -11.11
CA PHE A 174 13.72 -12.90 -11.32
C PHE A 174 15.04 -12.13 -11.26
N ASN A 175 15.93 -12.47 -10.33
CA ASN A 175 17.20 -11.75 -10.17
C ASN A 175 18.14 -11.99 -11.35
N ASN A 176 18.21 -13.23 -11.86
CA ASN A 176 19.19 -13.66 -12.87
C ASN A 176 18.65 -13.63 -14.31
N ASN A 177 17.33 -13.77 -14.50
CA ASN A 177 16.72 -13.74 -15.82
C ASN A 177 16.12 -12.35 -16.12
N HIS A 178 16.76 -11.63 -17.04
CA HIS A 178 16.36 -10.29 -17.47
C HIS A 178 15.16 -10.28 -18.44
N GLU A 179 14.62 -11.45 -18.78
CA GLU A 179 13.42 -11.56 -19.60
C GLU A 179 12.13 -11.11 -18.90
N HIS A 180 12.11 -11.15 -17.56
CA HIS A 180 10.96 -10.77 -16.75
C HIS A 180 11.03 -9.30 -16.36
N HIS A 181 10.05 -8.51 -16.81
CA HIS A 181 9.99 -7.08 -16.56
C HIS A 181 9.41 -6.76 -15.17
N ALA A 182 8.51 -7.61 -14.66
CA ALA A 182 7.82 -7.38 -13.40
C ALA A 182 7.74 -8.63 -12.51
N PHE A 183 7.79 -8.41 -11.20
CA PHE A 183 7.48 -9.42 -10.18
C PHE A 183 6.28 -8.95 -9.37
N LEU A 184 5.15 -9.62 -9.57
CA LEU A 184 3.89 -9.40 -8.85
C LEU A 184 3.94 -10.05 -7.47
N ILE A 185 3.78 -9.27 -6.41
CA ILE A 185 3.91 -9.75 -5.03
C ILE A 185 2.69 -9.34 -4.22
N SER A 186 2.05 -10.30 -3.54
CA SER A 186 1.05 -9.93 -2.55
C SER A 186 1.74 -9.42 -1.28
N THR A 187 1.36 -8.25 -0.76
CA THR A 187 2.06 -7.62 0.38
C THR A 187 2.14 -8.55 1.60
N LYS A 188 1.10 -9.38 1.80
CA LYS A 188 1.05 -10.40 2.86
C LYS A 188 2.01 -11.57 2.65
N ALA A 189 2.32 -11.95 1.41
CA ALA A 189 3.29 -13.00 1.12
C ALA A 189 4.75 -12.51 1.20
N GLY A 190 4.96 -11.18 1.18
CA GLY A 190 6.27 -10.52 1.29
C GLY A 190 6.95 -10.57 2.66
N GLY A 191 6.32 -11.18 3.67
CA GLY A 191 6.88 -11.33 5.02
C GLY A 191 8.11 -12.24 5.12
N THR A 192 8.47 -12.97 4.07
CA THR A 192 9.49 -14.04 4.12
C THR A 192 10.94 -13.62 3.87
N GLY A 193 11.31 -12.35 4.09
CA GLY A 193 12.75 -12.02 4.10
C GLY A 193 13.44 -11.97 2.72
N LEU A 194 12.68 -12.00 1.62
CA LEU A 194 13.19 -12.20 0.25
C LEU A 194 14.19 -11.10 -0.19
N ASN A 195 15.14 -11.46 -1.05
CA ASN A 195 16.14 -10.55 -1.59
C ASN A 195 15.92 -10.35 -3.10
N LEU A 196 15.38 -9.20 -3.49
CA LEU A 196 14.93 -8.91 -4.86
C LEU A 196 15.71 -7.72 -5.43
N THR A 197 17.03 -7.78 -5.34
CA THR A 197 17.94 -6.72 -5.81
C THR A 197 17.97 -6.58 -7.32
N GLY A 198 17.37 -7.51 -8.07
CA GLY A 198 17.23 -7.41 -9.51
C GLY A 198 16.35 -6.25 -9.97
N ALA A 199 15.41 -5.79 -9.13
CA ALA A 199 14.53 -4.67 -9.42
C ALA A 199 15.10 -3.34 -8.92
N ASP A 200 14.98 -2.30 -9.74
CA ASP A 200 15.29 -0.90 -9.43
C ASP A 200 14.02 -0.05 -9.32
N THR A 201 12.87 -0.59 -9.70
CA THR A 201 11.57 0.07 -9.59
C THR A 201 10.66 -0.72 -8.65
N VAL A 202 9.96 -0.01 -7.76
CA VAL A 202 8.94 -0.58 -6.87
C VAL A 202 7.64 0.16 -7.08
N ILE A 203 6.55 -0.54 -7.37
CA ILE A 203 5.22 0.05 -7.52
C ILE A 203 4.30 -0.52 -6.45
N PHE A 204 3.75 0.34 -5.60
CA PHE A 204 2.61 0.03 -4.75
C PHE A 204 1.35 0.37 -5.51
N TYR A 205 0.65 -0.67 -6.00
CA TYR A 205 -0.64 -0.49 -6.64
C TYR A 205 -1.70 -0.06 -5.60
N ASP A 206 -1.62 -0.64 -4.41
CA ASP A 206 -2.36 -0.21 -3.24
C ASP A 206 -1.55 -0.37 -1.96
N HIS A 207 -1.93 0.41 -0.94
CA HIS A 207 -1.08 0.64 0.23
C HIS A 207 -1.58 -0.10 1.45
N ASP A 208 -0.67 -0.55 2.32
CA ASP A 208 -1.05 -0.93 3.67
C ASP A 208 -1.38 0.31 4.50
N TRP A 209 -2.32 0.14 5.41
CA TRP A 209 -2.67 1.17 6.38
C TRP A 209 -1.60 1.37 7.43
N ASN A 210 -0.81 0.33 7.69
CA ASN A 210 0.39 0.42 8.49
C ASN A 210 1.60 0.71 7.56
N PRO A 211 2.16 1.94 7.58
CA PRO A 211 3.31 2.29 6.76
C PRO A 211 4.52 1.37 6.98
N ALA A 212 4.63 0.74 8.15
CA ALA A 212 5.70 -0.21 8.45
C ALA A 212 5.69 -1.42 7.50
N ASN A 213 4.50 -1.90 7.10
CA ASN A 213 4.37 -3.02 6.16
C ASN A 213 4.87 -2.64 4.76
N ASP A 214 4.48 -1.46 4.26
CA ASP A 214 4.95 -0.93 2.97
C ASP A 214 6.46 -0.66 3.00
N ASN A 215 6.97 -0.11 4.10
CA ASN A 215 8.39 0.14 4.28
C ASN A 215 9.18 -1.19 4.27
N GLN A 216 8.67 -2.23 4.93
CA GLN A 216 9.27 -3.56 4.90
C GLN A 216 9.24 -4.18 3.49
N ALA A 217 8.19 -3.94 2.71
CA ALA A 217 8.09 -4.38 1.33
C ALA A 217 9.11 -3.66 0.43
N GLN A 218 9.31 -2.34 0.59
CA GLN A 218 10.32 -1.57 -0.14
C GLN A 218 11.75 -2.05 0.15
N ASP A 219 12.03 -2.44 1.39
CA ASP A 219 13.34 -2.94 1.82
C ASP A 219 13.74 -4.26 1.17
N ARG A 220 12.84 -4.89 0.40
CA ARG A 220 13.14 -6.08 -0.40
C ARG A 220 13.95 -5.74 -1.65
N ALA A 221 13.71 -4.58 -2.26
CA ALA A 221 14.49 -4.04 -3.38
C ALA A 221 15.62 -3.11 -2.89
N HIS A 222 15.36 -2.29 -1.87
CA HIS A 222 16.34 -1.39 -1.28
C HIS A 222 17.15 -2.11 -0.18
N ARG A 223 17.93 -3.10 -0.60
CA ARG A 223 18.75 -3.95 0.28
C ARG A 223 20.21 -3.98 -0.15
N ILE A 224 21.07 -4.42 0.77
CA ILE A 224 22.50 -4.70 0.49
C ILE A 224 22.59 -5.64 -0.70
N GLY A 225 23.31 -5.22 -1.75
CA GLY A 225 23.38 -5.91 -3.05
C GLY A 225 22.72 -5.14 -4.20
N GLN A 226 21.92 -4.12 -3.89
CA GLN A 226 21.39 -3.20 -4.89
C GLN A 226 22.48 -2.24 -5.40
N THR A 227 22.63 -2.13 -6.71
CA THR A 227 23.64 -1.28 -7.37
C THR A 227 23.03 -0.06 -8.06
N LYS A 228 21.73 -0.07 -8.33
CA LYS A 228 21.01 1.03 -9.00
C LYS A 228 20.19 1.86 -8.00
N PRO A 229 19.98 3.16 -8.27
CA PRO A 229 18.98 3.96 -7.55
C PRO A 229 17.61 3.27 -7.61
N VAL A 230 16.90 3.26 -6.48
CA VAL A 230 15.58 2.63 -6.40
C VAL A 230 14.49 3.70 -6.43
N THR A 231 13.57 3.60 -7.40
CA THR A 231 12.40 4.47 -7.50
C THR A 231 11.17 3.74 -6.99
N VAL A 232 10.45 4.35 -6.05
CA VAL A 232 9.24 3.81 -5.45
C VAL A 232 8.05 4.66 -5.89
N TYR A 233 7.15 4.08 -6.68
CA TYR A 233 5.88 4.68 -7.05
C TYR A 233 4.77 4.21 -6.12
N ARG A 234 3.92 5.15 -5.70
CA ARG A 234 2.73 4.93 -4.87
C ARG A 234 1.50 5.40 -5.64
N LEU A 235 0.66 4.47 -6.11
CA LEU A 235 -0.53 4.82 -6.87
C LEU A 235 -1.69 5.17 -5.93
N ILE A 236 -2.26 6.36 -6.07
CA ILE A 236 -3.28 6.89 -5.16
C ILE A 236 -4.46 7.39 -5.98
N SER A 237 -5.66 6.90 -5.69
CA SER A 237 -6.87 7.44 -6.30
C SER A 237 -7.22 8.82 -5.72
N GLN A 238 -7.23 9.85 -6.56
CA GLN A 238 -7.52 11.23 -6.19
C GLN A 238 -8.99 11.43 -5.78
N GLY A 239 -9.23 12.31 -4.81
CA GLY A 239 -10.56 12.59 -4.26
C GLY A 239 -11.16 11.41 -3.50
N THR A 240 -10.35 10.38 -3.21
CA THR A 240 -10.81 9.17 -2.52
C THR A 240 -10.26 9.08 -1.12
N ILE A 241 -10.74 8.05 -0.43
CA ILE A 241 -10.27 7.69 0.88
C ILE A 241 -8.76 7.45 0.90
N GLU A 242 -8.17 6.89 -0.17
CA GLU A 242 -6.72 6.63 -0.24
C GLU A 242 -5.88 7.90 -0.08
N GLU A 243 -6.28 8.97 -0.76
CA GLU A 243 -5.60 10.28 -0.68
C GLU A 243 -5.73 10.87 0.72
N LYS A 244 -6.96 10.91 1.26
CA LYS A 244 -7.22 11.45 2.60
C LYS A 244 -6.41 10.72 3.68
N ILE A 245 -6.27 9.41 3.56
CA ILE A 245 -5.46 8.59 4.49
C ILE A 245 -3.99 8.95 4.40
N LEU A 246 -3.46 9.06 3.17
CA LEU A 246 -2.06 9.35 2.94
C LEU A 246 -1.70 10.73 3.49
N GLU A 247 -2.51 11.75 3.21
CA GLU A 247 -2.32 13.11 3.74
C GLU A 247 -2.26 13.10 5.27
N ARG A 248 -3.14 12.33 5.92
CA ARG A 248 -3.14 12.16 7.38
C ARG A 248 -1.90 11.43 7.89
N GLN A 249 -1.44 10.40 7.19
CA GLN A 249 -0.20 9.69 7.55
C GLN A 249 1.01 10.62 7.49
N VAL A 250 1.09 11.48 6.46
CA VAL A 250 2.16 12.49 6.33
C VAL A 250 2.11 13.50 7.48
N VAL A 251 0.91 13.98 7.84
CA VAL A 251 0.74 14.89 8.99
C VAL A 251 1.13 14.19 10.30
N LYS A 252 0.70 12.95 10.52
CA LYS A 252 1.08 12.20 11.74
C LYS A 252 2.58 11.91 11.80
N GLN A 253 3.21 11.54 10.69
CA GLN A 253 4.66 11.32 10.63
C GLN A 253 5.45 12.60 10.93
N THR A 254 5.07 13.73 10.33
CA THR A 254 5.73 15.02 10.61
C THR A 254 5.58 15.45 12.07
N LEU A 255 4.44 15.17 12.70
CA LEU A 255 4.23 15.42 14.13
C LEU A 255 5.00 14.43 15.02
N ALA A 256 5.07 13.15 14.65
CA ALA A 256 5.82 12.12 15.37
C ALA A 256 7.33 12.33 15.27
N ASP A 257 7.84 12.82 14.13
CA ASP A 257 9.24 13.18 13.97
C ASP A 257 9.64 14.38 14.87
N GLN A 258 8.67 15.23 15.22
CA GLN A 258 8.85 16.32 16.20
C GLN A 258 8.76 15.85 17.66
N ILE A 259 8.15 14.69 17.93
CA ILE A 259 7.93 14.13 19.27
C ILE A 259 8.57 12.73 19.31
N VAL A 260 9.82 12.65 19.77
CA VAL A 260 10.56 11.39 19.87
C VAL A 260 9.77 10.32 20.66
N GLY A 261 9.15 9.39 19.94
CA GLY A 261 8.62 8.12 20.48
C GLY A 261 7.10 8.00 20.64
N ALA A 262 6.31 8.28 19.60
CA ALA A 262 4.90 7.86 19.54
C ALA A 262 4.75 6.56 18.73
N ASP A 263 4.06 5.58 19.32
CA ASP A 263 3.91 4.22 18.81
C ASP A 263 3.11 4.09 17.49
N GLU A 264 3.51 3.12 16.66
CA GLU A 264 3.01 2.82 15.32
C GLU A 264 1.71 1.97 15.33
N GLU A 265 0.59 2.49 15.83
CA GLU A 265 -0.72 1.82 15.70
C GLU A 265 -1.69 2.63 14.80
N GLY A 266 -1.48 2.53 13.49
CA GLY A 266 -2.13 3.31 12.41
C GLY A 266 -3.66 3.20 12.23
N PHE A 267 -4.42 2.69 13.19
CA PHE A 267 -5.89 2.67 13.11
C PHE A 267 -6.63 2.84 14.45
N LYS A 268 -5.94 2.73 15.59
CA LYS A 268 -6.60 2.76 16.91
C LYS A 268 -6.98 4.17 17.37
N GLU A 269 -6.56 5.19 16.65
CA GLU A 269 -6.73 6.60 17.01
C GLU A 269 -7.22 7.46 15.83
N LEU A 270 -8.26 7.00 15.12
CA LEU A 270 -9.09 7.93 14.34
C LEU A 270 -10.19 8.45 15.24
N THR A 271 -10.29 9.76 15.37
CA THR A 271 -11.37 10.45 16.08
C THR A 271 -12.67 10.35 15.28
N LYS A 272 -13.79 10.69 15.93
CA LYS A 272 -15.11 10.71 15.29
C LYS A 272 -15.15 11.69 14.13
N GLU A 273 -14.64 12.91 14.32
CA GLU A 273 -14.63 13.96 13.28
C GLU A 273 -13.82 13.51 12.07
N GLU A 274 -12.67 12.87 12.31
CA GLU A 274 -11.82 12.37 11.25
C GLU A 274 -12.49 11.29 10.42
N LEU A 275 -13.16 10.33 11.06
CA LEU A 275 -13.90 9.30 10.33
C LEU A 275 -15.02 9.88 9.49
N ILE A 276 -15.81 10.81 10.04
CA ILE A 276 -16.88 11.46 9.27
C ILE A 276 -16.30 12.14 8.02
N SER A 277 -15.18 12.87 8.16
CA SER A 277 -14.53 13.55 7.03
C SER A 277 -13.99 12.62 5.93
N LEU A 278 -13.70 11.35 6.26
CA LEU A 278 -13.23 10.34 5.29
C LEU A 278 -14.37 9.82 4.40
N PHE A 279 -15.61 9.87 4.91
CA PHE A 279 -16.80 9.39 4.21
C PHE A 279 -17.67 10.52 3.64
N THR A 280 -17.33 11.78 3.88
CA THR A 280 -17.89 12.91 3.13
C THR A 280 -17.10 13.07 1.83
N LEU A 281 -17.81 13.06 0.70
CA LEU A 281 -17.26 13.54 -0.56
C LEU A 281 -17.06 15.04 -0.40
N ASP A 282 -15.82 15.50 -0.55
CA ASP A 282 -15.60 16.93 -0.78
C ASP A 282 -16.22 17.19 -2.17
N GLU A 283 -17.06 18.20 -2.30
CA GLU A 283 -17.59 18.59 -3.60
C GLU A 283 -16.37 18.81 -4.51
N LEU A 284 -16.22 17.94 -5.51
CA LEU A 284 -15.24 18.15 -6.56
C LEU A 284 -15.71 19.42 -7.24
N ASP A 285 -15.01 20.54 -6.98
CA ASP A 285 -15.28 21.81 -7.62
C ASP A 285 -15.36 21.58 -9.14
N ASP A 286 -16.56 21.82 -9.71
CA ASP A 286 -16.86 21.79 -11.14
C ASP A 286 -16.02 22.83 -11.94
#